data_AF-A0A842XJ47-F1
#
_entry.id   AF-A0A842XJ47-F1
#
_cell.length_a   1.000
_cell.length_b   1.000
_cell.length_c   1.000
_cell.angle_alpha   90.00
_cell.angle_beta   90.00
_cell.angle_gamma   90.00
#
_symmetry.space_group_name_H-M   'P 1'
#
loop_
_entity.id
_entity.type
_entity.pdbx_description
1 polymer ?
#
loop_
_entity_poly.entity_id
_entity_poly.type
_entity_poly.pdbx_seq_one_letter_code
_entity_poly.pdbx_strand_id
1 'polypeptide(L)'
;QEHLDKQRELVKEHIRIEVELIERISEVIPSIENEKVRLLLNAILLDEKRHHKLLKKVLEILVRGETITEEDWWDVLWKNVPFHGAPGG
;
A
#
# COMPACT_ATOMS: atom_id res chain seq x y z
N GLN A 1 -24.43 -3.38 -4.03
CA GLN A 1 -23.88 -2.01 -4.15
C GLN A 1 -23.45 -1.44 -2.80
N GLU A 2 -24.30 -1.44 -1.75
CA GLU A 2 -23.96 -0.96 -0.39
C GLU A 2 -22.64 -1.47 0.21
N HIS A 3 -22.25 -2.72 -0.07
CA HIS A 3 -21.02 -3.31 0.45
C HIS A 3 -19.74 -2.75 -0.20
N LEU A 4 -19.80 -2.43 -1.50
CA LEU A 4 -18.67 -1.86 -2.25
C LEU A 4 -18.38 -0.42 -1.84
N ASP A 5 -19.44 0.35 -1.56
CA ASP A 5 -19.29 1.74 -1.08
C ASP A 5 -18.65 1.78 0.30
N LYS A 6 -19.02 0.87 1.21
CA LYS A 6 -18.36 0.73 2.52
C LYS A 6 -16.89 0.34 2.38
N GLN A 7 -16.57 -0.60 1.50
CA GLN A 7 -15.18 -0.99 1.25
C GLN A 7 -14.36 0.17 0.67
N ARG A 8 -14.94 0.94 -0.24
CA ARG A 8 -14.30 2.13 -0.83
C ARG A 8 -13.98 3.18 0.24
N GLU A 9 -14.92 3.47 1.14
CA GLU A 9 -14.68 4.43 2.22
C GLU A 9 -13.63 3.94 3.22
N LEU A 10 -13.62 2.64 3.56
CA LEU A 10 -12.56 2.06 4.40
C LEU A 10 -11.18 2.18 3.77
N VAL A 11 -11.05 1.88 2.46
CA VAL A 11 -9.77 2.00 1.74
C VAL A 11 -9.31 3.46 1.68
N LYS A 12 -10.23 4.41 1.43
CA LYS A 12 -9.89 5.84 1.47
C LYS A 12 -9.43 6.29 2.85
N GLU A 13 -10.05 5.77 3.91
CA GLU A 13 -9.66 6.09 5.28
C GLU A 13 -8.26 5.56 5.60
N HIS A 14 -7.95 4.32 5.22
CA HIS A 14 -6.59 3.80 5.36
C HIS A 14 -5.56 4.64 4.59
N ILE A 15 -5.85 5.03 3.35
CA ILE A 15 -4.97 5.91 2.57
C ILE A 15 -4.71 7.23 3.31
N ARG A 16 -5.71 7.80 3.98
CA ARG A 16 -5.53 9.02 4.79
C ARG A 16 -4.60 8.78 5.98
N ILE A 17 -4.83 7.71 6.72
CA ILE A 17 -4.02 7.33 7.89
C ILE A 17 -2.55 7.08 7.48
N GLU A 18 -2.33 6.37 6.37
CA GLU A 18 -0.98 6.08 5.88
C GLU A 18 -0.23 7.35 5.46
N VAL A 19 -0.91 8.32 4.82
CA VAL A 19 -0.31 9.62 4.50
C VAL A 19 0.12 10.37 5.75
N GLU A 20 -0.76 10.44 6.76
CA GLU A 20 -0.46 11.09 8.03
C GLU A 20 0.72 10.42 8.74
N LEU A 21 0.78 9.08 8.72
CA LEU A 21 1.87 8.31 9.31
C LEU A 21 3.20 8.56 8.57
N ILE A 22 3.18 8.56 7.23
CA ILE A 22 4.34 8.86 6.38
C ILE A 22 4.88 10.25 6.69
N GLU A 23 4.01 11.25 6.79
CA GLU A 23 4.40 12.63 7.11
C GLU A 23 5.04 12.72 8.50
N ARG A 24 4.36 12.21 9.53
CA ARG A 24 4.88 12.22 10.91
C ARG A 24 6.21 11.50 11.05
N ILE A 25 6.35 10.31 10.47
CA ILE A 25 7.61 9.57 10.54
C ILE A 25 8.72 10.33 9.80
N SER A 26 8.41 10.93 8.65
CA SER A 26 9.38 11.71 7.87
C SER A 26 9.86 12.96 8.61
N GLU A 27 8.99 13.60 9.41
CA GLU A 27 9.34 14.75 10.25
C GLU A 27 10.20 14.37 11.47
N VAL A 28 9.93 13.21 12.06
CA VAL A 28 10.60 12.78 13.30
C VAL A 28 11.94 12.08 13.03
N ILE A 29 12.09 11.36 11.92
CA ILE A 29 13.33 10.64 11.55
C ILE A 29 14.61 11.50 11.66
N PRO A 30 14.64 12.76 11.17
CA PRO A 30 15.82 13.62 11.27
C PRO A 30 16.25 13.94 12.71
N SER A 31 15.29 13.98 13.65
CA SER A 31 15.55 14.27 15.07
C SER A 31 15.99 13.06 15.91
N ILE A 32 15.96 11.85 15.34
CA ILE A 32 16.29 10.63 16.08
C ILE A 32 17.78 10.36 16.03
N GLU A 33 18.45 10.50 17.17
CA GLU A 33 19.88 10.19 17.33
C GLU A 33 20.16 8.67 17.30
N ASN A 34 19.24 7.86 17.82
CA ASN A 34 19.42 6.41 17.89
C ASN A 34 19.28 5.76 16.51
N GLU A 35 20.40 5.29 15.97
CA GLU A 35 20.49 4.68 14.65
C GLU A 35 19.57 3.45 14.48
N LYS A 36 19.40 2.62 15.52
CA LYS A 36 18.51 1.44 15.45
C LYS A 36 17.04 1.86 15.31
N VAL A 37 16.62 2.88 16.06
CA VAL A 37 15.26 3.43 15.97
C VAL A 37 15.04 4.07 14.60
N ARG A 38 16.05 4.80 14.09
CA ARG A 38 16.01 5.39 12.75
C ARG A 38 15.88 4.32 11.65
N LEU A 39 16.61 3.22 11.76
CA LEU A 39 16.52 2.09 10.83
C LEU A 39 15.13 1.46 10.83
N LEU A 40 14.58 1.19 12.02
CA LEU A 40 13.24 0.63 12.18
C LEU A 40 12.17 1.53 11.57
N LEU A 41 12.21 2.84 11.86
CA LEU A 41 11.25 3.80 11.32
C LEU A 41 11.37 3.97 9.80
N ASN A 42 12.58 3.89 9.25
CA ASN A 42 12.76 3.87 7.79
C ASN A 42 12.19 2.59 7.16
N ALA A 43 12.31 1.44 7.82
CA ALA A 43 11.71 0.20 7.35
C ALA A 43 10.17 0.29 7.36
N ILE A 44 9.59 0.82 8.44
CA ILE A 44 8.15 1.09 8.52
C ILE A 44 7.73 2.08 7.43
N LEU A 45 8.40 3.22 7.30
CA LEU A 45 8.10 4.22 6.27
C LEU A 45 8.13 3.64 4.85
N LEU A 46 9.07 2.73 4.57
CA LEU A 46 9.18 2.06 3.29
C LEU A 46 8.02 1.08 3.05
N ASP A 47 7.58 0.39 4.10
CA ASP A 47 6.43 -0.51 4.05
C ASP A 47 5.13 0.27 3.82
N GLU A 48 4.89 1.34 4.58
CA GLU A 48 3.72 2.21 4.42
C GLU A 48 3.63 2.82 3.02
N LYS A 49 4.77 3.22 2.42
CA LYS A 49 4.81 3.71 1.03
C LYS A 49 4.40 2.63 0.02
N ARG A 50 4.71 1.35 0.28
CA ARG A 50 4.29 0.23 -0.56
C ARG A 50 2.80 -0.08 -0.35
N HIS A 51 2.34 -0.11 0.90
CA HIS A 51 0.92 -0.28 1.21
C HIS A 51 0.05 0.80 0.59
N HIS A 52 0.45 2.07 0.67
CA HIS A 52 -0.26 3.18 0.03
C HIS A 52 -0.41 3.01 -1.48
N LYS A 53 0.65 2.54 -2.14
CA LYS A 53 0.61 2.26 -3.58
C LYS A 53 -0.32 1.09 -3.90
N LEU A 54 -0.36 0.07 -3.03
CA LEU A 54 -1.27 -1.06 -3.17
C LEU A 54 -2.74 -0.63 -2.97
N LEU A 55 -3.05 0.09 -1.89
CA LEU A 55 -4.39 0.57 -1.59
C LEU A 55 -4.94 1.50 -2.68
N LYS A 56 -4.09 2.34 -3.28
CA LYS A 56 -4.50 3.15 -4.44
C LYS A 56 -4.94 2.28 -5.63
N LYS A 57 -4.19 1.22 -5.95
CA LYS A 57 -4.58 0.28 -7.01
C LYS A 57 -5.89 -0.45 -6.67
N VAL A 58 -6.06 -0.88 -5.41
CA VAL A 58 -7.30 -1.50 -4.94
C VAL A 58 -8.46 -0.51 -5.07
N LEU A 59 -8.26 0.75 -4.73
CA LEU A 59 -9.27 1.79 -4.91
C LEU A 59 -9.62 2.02 -6.39
N GLU A 60 -8.63 2.05 -7.28
CA GLU A 60 -8.85 2.15 -8.73
C GLU A 60 -9.69 0.98 -9.26
N ILE A 61 -9.40 -0.25 -8.81
CA ILE A 61 -10.18 -1.46 -9.10
C ILE A 61 -11.61 -1.30 -8.61
N LEU A 62 -11.81 -0.93 -7.34
CA LEU A 62 -13.13 -0.77 -6.74
C LEU A 62 -13.96 0.34 -7.44
N VAL A 63 -13.30 1.39 -7.95
CA VAL A 63 -13.96 2.49 -8.68
C VAL A 63 -14.30 2.10 -10.11
N ARG A 64 -13.50 1.26 -10.77
CA ARG A 64 -13.74 0.83 -12.17
C ARG A 64 -14.88 -0.18 -12.33
N GLY A 65 -15.31 -0.88 -11.28
CA GLY A 65 -16.43 -1.84 -11.36
C GLY A 65 -16.18 -3.00 -12.33
N GLU A 66 -17.23 -3.75 -12.70
CA GLU A 66 -17.30 -5.07 -13.40
C GLU A 66 -16.47 -5.28 -14.68
N THR A 67 -15.74 -4.27 -15.17
CA THR A 67 -14.85 -4.30 -16.34
C THR A 67 -13.38 -4.54 -15.95
N ILE A 68 -13.12 -5.45 -15.02
CA ILE A 68 -11.75 -5.86 -14.64
C ILE A 68 -11.44 -7.17 -15.33
N THR A 69 -10.33 -7.24 -16.06
CA THR A 69 -9.85 -8.51 -16.64
C THR A 69 -9.04 -9.29 -15.60
N GLU A 70 -8.90 -10.60 -15.78
CA GLU A 70 -8.01 -11.40 -14.92
C GLU A 70 -6.55 -10.89 -14.94
N GLU A 71 -6.14 -10.27 -16.04
CA GLU A 71 -4.83 -9.66 -16.19
C GLU A 71 -4.62 -8.48 -15.23
N ASP A 72 -5.64 -7.61 -15.05
CA ASP A 72 -5.59 -6.52 -14.07
C ASP A 72 -5.45 -7.05 -12.64
N TRP A 73 -6.10 -8.18 -12.32
CA TRP A 73 -5.95 -8.86 -11.02
C TRP A 73 -4.55 -9.42 -10.82
N TRP A 74 -3.99 -10.07 -11.84
CA TRP A 74 -2.63 -10.57 -11.81
C TRP A 74 -1.59 -9.45 -11.66
N ASP A 75 -1.81 -8.30 -12.29
CA ASP A 75 -0.91 -7.15 -12.21
C ASP A 75 -0.89 -6.48 -10.83
N VAL A 76 -1.98 -6.56 -10.06
CA VAL A 76 -2.01 -6.07 -8.68
C VAL A 76 -1.36 -7.06 -7.71
N LEU A 77 -1.62 -8.35 -7.88
CA LEU A 77 -1.12 -9.41 -7.01
C LEU A 77 0.38 -9.69 -7.22
N TRP A 78 0.84 -9.84 -8.46
CA TRP A 78 2.24 -10.22 -8.76
C TRP A 78 3.24 -9.07 -8.66
N LYS A 79 2.81 -7.83 -8.94
CA LYS A 79 3.72 -6.67 -8.98
C LYS A 79 4.23 -6.23 -7.59
N ASN A 80 3.63 -6.75 -6.52
CA ASN A 80 3.96 -6.38 -5.15
C ASN A 80 4.51 -7.54 -4.29
N VAL A 81 4.59 -8.77 -4.81
CA VAL A 81 5.16 -9.93 -4.07
C VAL A 81 6.66 -10.10 -4.36
N PRO A 82 7.51 -10.23 -3.32
CA PRO A 82 8.98 -10.20 -3.46
C PRO A 82 9.62 -11.50 -3.96
N PHE A 83 8.90 -12.63 -4.02
CA PHE A 83 9.45 -13.91 -4.45
C PHE A 83 8.80 -14.37 -5.76
N HIS A 84 9.57 -14.34 -6.83
CA HIS A 84 9.20 -14.98 -8.09
C HIS A 84 9.87 -16.35 -8.07
N GLY A 85 9.11 -17.40 -7.72
CA GLY A 85 9.49 -18.74 -8.15
C GLY A 85 9.42 -18.74 -9.67
N ALA A 86 10.56 -18.91 -10.33
CA ALA A 86 10.62 -18.98 -11.79
C ALA A 86 9.60 -20.03 -12.29
N PRO A 87 8.73 -19.71 -13.28
CA PRO A 87 8.03 -20.73 -14.03
C PRO A 87 9.05 -21.32 -15.00
N GLY A 88 9.86 -22.25 -14.52
CA GLY A 88 10.91 -22.91 -15.29
C GLY A 88 11.03 -24.35 -14.83
N GLY A 89 10.07 -25.17 -15.25
CA GLY A 89 10.29 -26.59 -15.52
C GLY A 89 10.77 -26.77 -16.95
#